data_AF-A0A2G8JMP9-F1
#
_entry.id   AF-A0A2G8JMP9-F1
#
_cell.length_a   1.000
_cell.length_b   1.000
_cell.length_c   1.000
_cell.angle_alpha   90.00
_cell.angle_beta   90.00
_cell.angle_gamma   90.00
#
_symmetry.space_group_name_H-M   'P 1'
#
loop_
_entity.id
_entity.type
_entity.pdbx_description
1 polymer ?
#
loop_
_entity_poly.entity_id
_entity_poly.type
_entity_poly.pdbx_seq_one_letter_code
_entity_poly.pdbx_strand_id
1 'polypeptide(L)'
;MAVQISICRKTIHELSQQIDSKTRKLQKELPKNEFERKLDSISKICLNLSHTLASRQCHKLKRDNVTQRVKSSGETQLETSKRTRSRRFRRKEIQTACNTTKSAVVTIDCQLSAGETNLLSKGLNFCPKPRQVNAQKLSLDLNLFYRRLRLREFFADENGNNTTQETNDLHSNFKPKSSWNPPKAHCAPLESFISAIEEDVKTHTSAPDFRDNLNKTERQAIHELRKRDDIVIKPADKGSAIVAMGKQFYREEANRLLGNPQHYKLLILIHSRNHTKREKSHPKDSL
;
A
#
# COMPACT_ATOMS: atom_id res chain seq x y z
N MET A 1 12.43 23.95 -3.03
CA MET A 1 13.22 23.74 -1.79
C MET A 1 13.35 25.02 -0.95
N ALA A 2 13.81 26.14 -1.50
CA ALA A 2 13.96 27.41 -0.74
C ALA A 2 12.63 27.99 -0.18
N VAL A 3 11.53 27.87 -0.92
CA VAL A 3 10.19 28.35 -0.50
C VAL A 3 9.65 27.57 0.71
N GLN A 4 9.77 26.24 0.69
CA GLN A 4 9.35 25.37 1.81
C GLN A 4 10.19 25.61 3.08
N ILE A 5 11.49 25.87 2.93
CA ILE A 5 12.36 26.23 4.07
C ILE A 5 11.94 27.58 4.67
N SER A 6 11.58 28.56 3.83
CA SER A 6 11.10 29.87 4.27
C SER A 6 9.76 29.79 5.02
N ILE A 7 8.82 28.99 4.52
CA ILE A 7 7.52 28.75 5.18
C ILE A 7 7.72 28.10 6.56
N CYS A 8 8.52 27.02 6.65
CA CYS A 8 8.82 26.39 7.94
C CYS A 8 9.48 27.35 8.94
N ARG A 9 10.41 28.20 8.50
CA ARG A 9 11.06 29.18 9.38
C ARG A 9 10.07 30.21 9.93
N LYS A 10 9.14 30.69 9.11
CA LYS A 10 8.07 31.61 9.54
C LYS A 10 7.15 30.94 10.56
N THR A 11 6.71 29.71 10.30
CA THR A 11 5.85 28.96 11.23
C THR A 11 6.54 28.68 12.57
N ILE A 12 7.82 28.32 12.56
CA ILE A 12 8.60 28.11 13.79
C ILE A 12 8.69 29.41 14.61
N HIS A 13 8.94 30.54 13.94
CA HIS A 13 9.03 31.83 14.61
C HIS A 13 7.69 32.23 15.25
N GLU A 14 6.59 32.04 14.54
CA GLU A 14 5.24 32.35 15.03
C GLU A 14 4.84 31.47 16.23
N LEU A 15 5.14 30.17 16.17
CA LEU A 15 4.92 29.26 17.31
C LEU A 15 5.80 29.63 18.51
N SER A 16 7.05 30.06 18.29
CA SER A 16 7.93 30.53 19.37
C SER A 16 7.34 31.75 20.06
N GLN A 17 6.85 32.73 19.29
CA GLN A 17 6.22 33.93 19.85
C GLN A 17 4.95 33.59 20.65
N GLN A 18 4.14 32.64 20.17
CA GLN A 18 2.96 32.17 20.89
C GLN A 18 3.33 31.50 22.22
N ILE A 19 4.36 30.65 22.22
CA ILE A 19 4.88 30.00 23.44
C ILE A 19 5.35 31.08 24.43
N ASP A 20 6.15 32.05 23.99
CA ASP A 20 6.66 33.12 24.86
C ASP A 20 5.52 33.98 25.45
N SER A 21 4.48 34.25 24.65
CA SER A 21 3.29 34.97 25.11
C SER A 21 2.54 34.22 26.22
N LYS A 22 2.37 32.90 26.07
CA LYS A 22 1.69 32.04 27.06
C LYS A 22 2.54 31.86 28.31
N THR A 23 3.84 31.67 28.18
CA THR A 23 4.78 31.56 29.29
C THR A 23 4.77 32.82 30.15
N ARG A 24 4.76 34.01 29.54
CA ARG A 24 4.65 35.30 30.26
C ARG A 24 3.32 35.49 30.99
N LYS A 25 2.22 34.95 30.47
CA LYS A 25 0.90 34.96 31.15
C LYS A 25 0.91 34.05 32.38
N LEU A 26 1.38 32.80 32.22
CA LEU A 26 1.48 31.83 33.30
C LEU A 26 2.43 32.27 34.42
N GLN A 27 3.50 33.00 34.09
CA GLN A 27 4.43 33.58 35.07
C GLN A 27 3.76 34.61 35.99
N LYS A 28 2.69 35.28 35.54
CA LYS A 28 1.93 36.25 36.35
C LYS A 28 0.86 35.61 37.21
N GLU A 29 0.36 34.44 36.82
CA GLU A 29 -0.76 33.73 37.48
C GLU A 29 -0.29 32.74 38.56
N LEU A 30 0.93 32.20 38.44
CA LEU A 30 1.48 31.24 39.41
C LEU A 30 2.45 31.88 40.42
N PRO A 31 2.49 31.39 41.67
CA PRO A 31 3.55 31.75 42.62
C PRO A 31 4.93 31.31 42.08
N LYS A 32 5.94 32.18 42.19
CA LYS A 32 7.29 32.01 41.59
C LYS A 32 7.89 30.62 41.79
N ASN A 33 7.81 30.08 43.01
CA ASN A 33 8.38 28.77 43.35
C ASN A 33 7.72 27.61 42.59
N GLU A 34 6.43 27.69 42.27
CA GLU A 34 5.72 26.64 41.53
C GLU A 34 6.00 26.73 40.03
N PHE A 35 6.09 27.95 39.51
CA PHE A 35 6.45 28.21 38.12
C PHE A 35 7.87 27.71 37.78
N GLU A 36 8.85 27.97 38.65
CA GLU A 36 10.23 27.51 38.48
C GLU A 36 10.34 25.98 38.52
N ARG A 37 9.61 25.30 39.40
CA ARG A 37 9.56 23.82 39.45
C ARG A 37 8.97 23.22 38.17
N LYS A 38 7.91 23.83 37.64
CA LYS A 38 7.30 23.40 36.37
C LYS A 38 8.24 23.62 35.18
N LEU A 39 8.95 24.75 35.15
CA LEU A 39 9.98 25.03 34.14
C LEU A 39 11.13 24.02 34.17
N ASP A 40 11.62 23.67 35.36
CA ASP A 40 12.67 22.65 35.52
C ASP A 40 12.20 21.26 35.05
N SER A 41 10.96 20.88 35.39
CA SER A 41 10.35 19.63 34.91
C SER A 41 10.23 19.58 33.38
N ILE A 42 9.74 20.67 32.77
CA ILE A 42 9.65 20.79 31.30
C ILE A 42 11.04 20.73 30.67
N SER A 43 12.04 21.39 31.25
CA SER A 43 13.41 21.41 30.75
C SER A 43 14.02 20.01 30.75
N LYS A 44 13.79 19.22 31.81
CA LYS A 44 14.19 17.81 31.90
C LYS A 44 13.50 16.95 30.83
N ILE A 45 12.21 17.14 30.60
CA ILE A 45 11.46 16.43 29.54
C ILE A 45 12.04 16.76 28.16
N CYS A 46 12.28 18.05 27.87
CA CYS A 46 12.88 18.50 26.60
C CYS A 46 14.28 17.91 26.37
N LEU A 47 15.10 17.84 27.42
CA LEU A 47 16.43 17.24 27.36
C LEU A 47 16.35 15.74 27.02
N ASN A 48 15.45 15.02 27.70
CA ASN A 48 15.23 13.60 27.47
C ASN A 48 14.70 13.30 26.05
N LEU A 49 13.76 14.11 25.56
CA LEU A 49 13.30 14.02 24.18
C LEU A 49 14.45 14.27 23.20
N SER A 50 15.27 15.30 23.42
CA SER A 50 16.40 15.64 22.56
C SER A 50 17.41 14.47 22.49
N HIS A 51 17.76 13.88 23.63
CA HIS A 51 18.61 12.68 23.68
C HIS A 51 17.99 11.48 22.94
N THR A 52 16.69 11.25 23.15
CA THR A 52 15.97 10.14 22.50
C THR A 52 15.94 10.32 20.98
N LEU A 53 15.67 11.54 20.51
CA LEU A 53 15.65 11.89 19.10
C LEU A 53 17.05 11.77 18.47
N ALA A 54 18.09 12.27 19.15
CA ALA A 54 19.48 12.14 18.70
C ALA A 54 19.90 10.66 18.60
N SER A 55 19.54 9.84 19.58
CA SER A 55 19.83 8.39 19.56
C SER A 55 19.10 7.67 18.41
N ARG A 56 17.82 7.99 18.18
CA ARG A 56 17.03 7.47 17.06
C ARG A 56 17.60 7.91 15.71
N GLN A 57 18.02 9.16 15.60
CA GLN A 57 18.65 9.71 14.40
C GLN A 57 19.97 8.99 14.12
N CYS A 58 20.83 8.80 15.12
CA CYS A 58 22.08 8.04 14.99
C CYS A 58 21.83 6.59 14.55
N HIS A 59 20.84 5.91 15.13
CA HIS A 59 20.45 4.57 14.69
C HIS A 59 19.96 4.54 13.23
N LYS A 60 19.20 5.56 12.81
CA LYS A 60 18.74 5.69 11.43
C LYS A 60 19.90 5.93 10.46
N LEU A 61 20.83 6.81 10.81
CA LEU A 61 22.04 7.09 10.01
C LEU A 61 22.95 5.85 9.91
N LYS A 62 23.15 5.11 11.01
CA LYS A 62 23.89 3.83 11.01
C LYS A 62 23.21 2.77 10.15
N ARG A 63 21.88 2.62 10.25
CA ARG A 63 21.09 1.72 9.41
C ARG A 63 21.25 2.05 7.93
N ASP A 64 21.30 3.33 7.60
CA ASP A 64 21.37 3.84 6.23
C ASP A 64 22.81 4.00 5.71
N ASN A 65 23.83 3.58 6.48
CA ASN A 65 25.26 3.71 6.16
C ASN A 65 25.69 5.15 5.82
N VAL A 66 25.14 6.14 6.53
CA VAL A 66 25.50 7.56 6.37
C VAL A 66 26.50 7.94 7.45
N THR A 67 27.73 8.28 7.05
CA THR A 67 28.79 8.71 7.97
C THR A 67 28.73 10.22 8.17
N GLN A 68 28.50 10.68 9.40
CA GLN A 68 28.68 12.09 9.75
C GLN A 68 30.16 12.36 10.03
N ARG A 69 30.75 13.30 9.29
CA ARG A 69 32.10 13.83 9.59
C ARG A 69 31.93 15.26 10.10
N VAL A 70 32.24 15.48 11.37
CA VAL A 70 32.21 16.81 11.97
C VAL A 70 33.52 17.52 11.60
N LYS A 71 33.44 18.64 10.86
CA LYS A 71 34.57 19.56 10.70
C LYS A 71 34.58 20.54 11.88
N SER A 72 35.76 21.03 12.24
CA SER A 72 36.02 21.98 13.34
C SER A 72 35.34 23.36 13.19
N SER A 73 34.58 23.59 12.12
CA SER A 73 33.94 24.87 11.80
C SER A 73 32.39 24.83 11.86
N GLY A 74 31.79 23.94 12.65
CA GLY A 74 30.36 23.98 13.02
C GLY A 74 29.34 23.65 11.92
N GLU A 75 29.71 23.60 10.65
CA GLU A 75 28.80 23.21 9.56
C GLU A 75 28.82 21.70 9.30
N THR A 76 27.66 21.06 9.44
CA THR A 76 27.45 19.64 9.16
C THR A 76 27.02 19.46 7.70
N GLN A 77 27.93 19.02 6.82
CA GLN A 77 27.55 18.53 5.50
C GLN A 77 27.33 17.01 5.53
N LEU A 78 26.17 16.58 5.04
CA LEU A 78 25.82 15.17 4.84
C LEU A 78 26.40 14.70 3.50
N GLU A 79 27.52 13.99 3.51
CA GLU A 79 27.96 13.22 2.35
C GLU A 79 27.12 11.95 2.22
N THR A 80 26.16 11.97 1.30
CA THR A 80 25.42 10.77 0.93
C THR A 80 26.30 9.89 0.04
N SER A 81 26.96 8.89 0.62
CA SER A 81 27.50 7.78 -0.17
C SER A 81 26.38 7.16 -1.01
N LYS A 82 26.66 6.89 -2.29
CA LYS A 82 25.68 6.44 -3.30
C LYS A 82 24.74 5.38 -2.70
N ARG A 83 23.45 5.73 -2.62
CA ARG A 83 22.36 4.93 -2.04
C ARG A 83 22.52 3.45 -2.40
N THR A 84 22.95 2.63 -1.45
CA THR A 84 22.71 1.19 -1.58
C THR A 84 21.25 0.98 -1.25
N ARG A 85 20.41 0.77 -2.28
CA ARG A 85 18.98 0.46 -2.14
C ARG A 85 18.76 -0.49 -0.97
N SER A 86 17.79 -0.18 -0.11
CA SER A 86 17.47 -1.00 1.06
C SER A 86 17.42 -2.48 0.68
N ARG A 87 18.13 -3.32 1.45
CA ARG A 87 18.24 -4.78 1.22
C ARG A 87 16.90 -5.51 1.31
N ARG A 88 15.79 -4.84 1.66
CA ARG A 88 14.44 -5.45 1.75
C ARG A 88 13.91 -5.98 0.42
N PHE A 89 14.43 -5.51 -0.72
CA PHE A 89 14.01 -5.98 -2.04
C PHE A 89 15.13 -6.61 -2.86
N ARG A 90 16.29 -6.90 -2.26
CA ARG A 90 17.32 -7.70 -2.93
C ARG A 90 16.95 -9.16 -2.72
N ARG A 91 16.36 -9.79 -3.73
CA ARG A 91 16.45 -11.26 -3.86
C ARG A 91 17.93 -11.59 -3.71
N LYS A 92 18.28 -12.43 -2.74
CA LYS A 92 19.63 -12.98 -2.63
C LYS A 92 19.88 -13.64 -3.99
N GLU A 93 20.80 -13.10 -4.79
CA GLU A 93 21.31 -13.85 -5.94
C GLU A 93 21.95 -15.09 -5.33
N ILE A 94 21.22 -16.20 -5.44
CA ILE A 94 21.80 -17.50 -5.19
C ILE A 94 22.81 -17.64 -6.32
N GLN A 95 24.08 -17.45 -6.00
CA GLN A 95 25.18 -17.90 -6.85
C GLN A 95 25.13 -19.43 -6.86
N THR A 96 24.20 -19.98 -7.63
CA THR A 96 24.22 -21.39 -7.98
C THR A 96 25.24 -21.50 -9.10
N ALA A 97 26.44 -21.95 -8.73
CA ALA A 97 27.40 -22.49 -9.68
C ALA A 97 26.77 -23.73 -10.34
N CYS A 98 26.02 -23.50 -11.42
CA CYS A 98 25.71 -24.54 -12.40
C CYS A 98 25.46 -23.85 -13.76
N ASN A 99 26.39 -24.06 -14.69
CA ASN A 99 26.30 -23.63 -16.08
C ASN A 99 25.25 -24.46 -16.82
N THR A 100 23.97 -24.21 -16.55
CA THR A 100 22.84 -24.56 -17.41
C THR A 100 21.82 -23.42 -17.28
N THR A 101 21.35 -22.92 -18.41
CA THR A 101 20.32 -21.88 -18.53
C THR A 101 19.01 -22.32 -17.90
N LYS A 102 18.91 -22.27 -16.56
CA LYS A 102 17.65 -22.46 -15.84
C LYS A 102 16.75 -21.25 -16.06
N SER A 103 16.14 -21.18 -17.25
CA SER A 103 15.04 -20.26 -17.50
C SER A 103 13.98 -20.51 -16.42
N ALA A 104 13.58 -19.45 -15.71
CA ALA A 104 12.47 -19.51 -14.76
C ALA A 104 11.14 -19.87 -15.45
N VAL A 105 11.12 -19.91 -16.78
CA VAL A 105 9.98 -20.24 -17.62
C VAL A 105 10.27 -21.52 -18.39
N VAL A 106 9.41 -22.53 -18.20
CA VAL A 106 9.42 -23.80 -18.92
C VAL A 106 8.31 -23.76 -19.95
N THR A 107 8.63 -24.07 -21.21
CA THR A 107 7.66 -24.12 -22.32
C THR A 107 7.38 -25.57 -22.72
N ILE A 108 6.10 -25.92 -22.87
CA ILE A 108 5.65 -27.25 -23.32
C ILE A 108 4.64 -27.04 -24.45
N ASP A 109 4.93 -27.57 -25.64
CA ASP A 109 4.03 -27.46 -26.80
C ASP A 109 3.56 -26.02 -27.10
N CYS A 110 4.44 -25.04 -26.88
CA CYS A 110 4.17 -23.64 -27.21
C CYS A 110 5.46 -22.88 -27.48
N GLN A 111 5.35 -21.81 -28.28
CA GLN A 111 6.45 -20.87 -28.52
C GLN A 111 6.18 -19.56 -27.79
N LEU A 112 7.22 -19.01 -27.18
CA LEU A 112 7.21 -17.69 -26.54
C LEU A 112 8.25 -16.80 -27.21
N SER A 113 7.92 -15.52 -27.43
CA SER A 113 8.90 -14.53 -27.85
C SER A 113 9.91 -14.26 -26.73
N ALA A 114 11.06 -13.67 -27.10
CA ALA A 114 12.05 -13.25 -26.11
C ALA A 114 11.47 -12.24 -25.10
N GLY A 115 10.58 -11.35 -25.55
CA GLY A 115 9.89 -10.40 -24.67
C GLY A 115 8.94 -11.07 -23.68
N GLU A 116 8.18 -12.07 -24.15
CA GLU A 116 7.27 -12.86 -23.32
C GLU A 116 8.03 -13.68 -22.27
N THR A 117 9.11 -14.35 -22.70
CA THR A 117 9.96 -15.16 -21.80
C THR A 117 10.60 -14.28 -20.72
N ASN A 118 11.16 -13.13 -21.10
CA ASN A 118 11.77 -12.19 -20.15
C ASN A 118 10.76 -11.61 -19.17
N LEU A 119 9.56 -11.24 -19.64
CA LEU A 119 8.47 -10.78 -18.77
C LEU A 119 8.07 -11.86 -17.77
N LEU A 120 7.79 -13.08 -18.25
CA LEU A 120 7.38 -14.19 -17.39
C LEU A 120 8.48 -14.57 -16.39
N SER A 121 9.75 -14.46 -16.76
CA SER A 121 10.88 -14.73 -15.85
C SER A 121 10.89 -13.86 -14.59
N LYS A 122 10.19 -12.71 -14.59
CA LYS A 122 10.03 -11.85 -13.40
C LYS A 122 9.07 -12.44 -12.35
N GLY A 123 8.27 -13.43 -12.71
CA GLY A 123 7.33 -14.13 -11.83
C GLY A 123 5.87 -13.69 -12.00
N LEU A 124 4.92 -14.57 -11.67
CA LEU A 124 3.48 -14.26 -11.75
C LEU A 124 3.00 -13.25 -10.68
N ASN A 125 3.79 -13.09 -9.60
CA ASN A 125 3.56 -12.08 -8.57
C ASN A 125 4.21 -10.73 -8.90
N PHE A 126 4.85 -10.59 -10.06
CA PHE A 126 5.40 -9.32 -10.49
C PHE A 126 4.26 -8.32 -10.78
N CYS A 127 4.39 -7.11 -10.25
CA CYS A 127 3.41 -6.04 -10.46
C CYS A 127 3.97 -5.00 -11.43
N PRO A 128 3.49 -4.96 -12.70
CA PRO A 128 3.84 -3.91 -13.65
C PRO A 128 3.46 -2.54 -13.11
N LYS A 129 4.38 -1.58 -13.18
CA LYS A 129 4.06 -0.20 -12.82
C LYS A 129 3.07 0.36 -13.86
N PRO A 130 1.92 0.91 -13.45
CA PRO A 130 1.02 1.60 -14.38
C PRO A 130 1.70 2.85 -14.93
N ARG A 131 1.47 3.16 -16.22
CA ARG A 131 2.03 4.37 -16.86
C ARG A 131 1.37 5.66 -16.38
N GLN A 132 0.11 5.56 -15.98
CA GLN A 132 -0.70 6.68 -15.54
C GLN A 132 -1.49 6.26 -14.31
N VAL A 133 -1.71 7.22 -13.43
CA VAL A 133 -2.61 7.07 -12.29
C VAL A 133 -4.04 7.17 -12.80
N ASN A 134 -4.90 6.20 -12.45
CA ASN A 134 -6.33 6.31 -12.73
C ASN A 134 -6.95 7.34 -11.77
N ALA A 135 -7.09 8.59 -12.24
CA ALA A 135 -7.57 9.71 -11.43
C ALA A 135 -8.98 9.46 -10.86
N GLN A 136 -9.88 8.83 -11.63
CA GLN A 136 -11.24 8.53 -11.19
C GLN A 136 -11.24 7.52 -10.04
N LYS A 137 -10.50 6.41 -10.22
CA LYS A 137 -10.40 5.37 -9.19
C LYS A 137 -9.75 5.90 -7.92
N LEU A 138 -8.69 6.69 -8.07
CA LEU A 138 -8.03 7.33 -6.94
C LEU A 138 -8.96 8.29 -6.19
N SER A 139 -9.71 9.14 -6.91
CA SER A 139 -10.68 10.06 -6.30
C SER A 139 -11.76 9.30 -5.53
N LEU A 140 -12.28 8.21 -6.09
CA LEU A 140 -13.25 7.35 -5.40
C LEU A 140 -12.65 6.72 -4.13
N ASP A 141 -11.43 6.21 -4.21
CA ASP A 141 -10.75 5.59 -3.08
C ASP A 141 -10.45 6.62 -1.96
N LEU A 142 -10.07 7.86 -2.33
CA LEU A 142 -9.92 8.97 -1.38
C LEU A 142 -11.24 9.34 -0.71
N ASN A 143 -12.34 9.43 -1.46
CA ASN A 143 -13.65 9.72 -0.89
C ASN A 143 -14.09 8.63 0.11
N LEU A 144 -13.85 7.36 -0.21
CA LEU A 144 -14.10 6.26 0.71
C LEU A 144 -13.23 6.34 1.97
N PHE A 145 -11.97 6.76 1.83
CA PHE A 145 -11.06 6.98 2.95
C PHE A 145 -11.55 8.13 3.85
N TYR A 146 -11.88 9.28 3.28
CA TYR A 146 -12.40 10.44 4.02
C TYR A 146 -13.71 10.11 4.73
N ARG A 147 -14.60 9.34 4.07
CA ARG A 147 -15.84 8.85 4.70
C ARG A 147 -15.54 8.02 5.95
N ARG A 148 -14.56 7.11 5.90
CA ARG A 148 -14.19 6.29 7.07
C ARG A 148 -13.69 7.15 8.23
N LEU A 149 -12.91 8.19 7.94
CA LEU A 149 -12.44 9.12 8.98
C LEU A 149 -13.61 9.87 9.61
N ARG A 150 -14.50 10.45 8.80
CA ARG A 150 -15.66 11.20 9.31
C ARG A 150 -16.63 10.30 10.09
N LEU A 151 -16.86 9.06 9.65
CA LEU A 151 -17.70 8.11 10.38
C LEU A 151 -17.11 7.80 11.77
N ARG A 152 -15.79 7.59 11.84
CA ARG A 152 -15.13 7.32 13.12
C ARG A 152 -15.20 8.48 14.08
N GLU A 153 -15.08 9.70 13.58
CA GLU A 153 -15.25 10.93 14.38
C GLU A 153 -16.70 11.12 14.82
N PHE A 154 -17.66 10.97 13.90
CA PHE A 154 -19.08 11.19 14.17
C PHE A 154 -19.61 10.28 15.29
N PHE A 155 -19.17 9.03 15.33
CA PHE A 155 -19.55 8.05 16.36
C PHE A 155 -18.56 7.96 17.52
N ALA A 156 -17.60 8.89 17.64
CA ALA A 156 -16.62 8.86 18.73
C ALA A 156 -17.28 9.01 20.11
N ASP A 157 -18.33 9.83 20.19
CA ASP A 157 -19.07 10.12 21.43
C ASP A 157 -20.05 8.99 21.83
N GLU A 158 -20.52 8.18 20.86
CA GLU A 158 -21.42 7.05 21.13
C GLU A 158 -20.71 5.86 21.79
N ASN A 159 -19.38 5.81 21.76
CA ASN A 159 -18.61 4.74 22.39
C ASN A 159 -18.67 4.76 23.94
N GLY A 160 -19.24 5.81 24.55
CA GLY A 160 -19.38 5.92 26.00
C GLY A 160 -20.69 5.39 26.58
N ASN A 161 -21.77 5.30 25.80
CA ASN A 161 -23.14 5.12 26.32
C ASN A 161 -24.00 4.11 25.53
N ASN A 162 -23.40 3.09 24.92
CA ASN A 162 -24.19 2.01 24.34
C ASN A 162 -24.41 0.89 25.35
N THR A 163 -25.37 1.10 26.27
CA THR A 163 -26.16 -0.01 26.80
C THR A 163 -26.83 -0.65 25.60
N THR A 164 -26.29 -1.79 25.16
CA THR A 164 -26.90 -2.63 24.14
C THR A 164 -28.30 -3.01 24.63
N GLN A 165 -29.32 -2.26 24.22
CA GLN A 165 -30.67 -2.82 24.23
C GLN A 165 -30.66 -3.91 23.17
N GLU A 166 -30.59 -5.15 23.64
CA GLU A 166 -30.85 -6.33 22.83
C GLU A 166 -32.31 -6.25 22.35
N THR A 167 -32.54 -5.58 21.22
CA THR A 167 -33.77 -5.82 20.49
C THR A 167 -33.61 -7.19 19.83
N ASN A 168 -34.50 -8.12 20.19
CA ASN A 168 -34.65 -9.45 19.62
C ASN A 168 -35.15 -9.39 18.15
N ASP A 169 -34.58 -8.47 17.36
CA ASP A 169 -34.85 -8.40 15.94
C ASP A 169 -33.91 -9.37 15.25
N LEU A 170 -34.47 -10.38 14.58
CA LEU A 170 -33.81 -11.25 13.62
C LEU A 170 -32.97 -10.41 12.63
N HIS A 171 -31.75 -10.09 13.02
CA HIS A 171 -30.83 -9.32 12.21
C HIS A 171 -30.44 -10.22 11.05
N SER A 172 -30.99 -9.94 9.86
CA SER A 172 -30.46 -10.49 8.62
C SER A 172 -28.96 -10.22 8.59
N ASN A 173 -28.15 -11.29 8.60
CA ASN A 173 -26.69 -11.22 8.52
C ASN A 173 -26.20 -10.47 7.27
N PHE A 174 -27.10 -10.20 6.30
CA PHE A 174 -26.81 -9.52 5.06
C PHE A 174 -27.59 -8.20 4.98
N LYS A 175 -27.08 -7.16 5.65
CA LYS A 175 -27.51 -5.79 5.41
C LYS A 175 -26.68 -5.17 4.28
N PRO A 176 -27.31 -4.42 3.34
CA PRO A 176 -26.56 -3.67 2.34
C PRO A 176 -25.66 -2.63 3.03
N LYS A 177 -24.51 -2.34 2.42
CA LYS A 177 -23.59 -1.33 2.96
C LYS A 177 -24.27 0.03 2.96
N SER A 178 -24.24 0.72 4.10
CA SER A 178 -24.77 2.09 4.19
C SER A 178 -24.03 3.03 3.24
N SER A 179 -24.80 3.75 2.42
CA SER A 179 -24.37 4.84 1.54
C SER A 179 -24.30 6.20 2.26
N TRP A 180 -24.70 6.25 3.52
CA TRP A 180 -24.75 7.47 4.29
C TRP A 180 -23.34 8.04 4.54
N ASN A 181 -23.25 9.37 4.49
CA ASN A 181 -22.06 10.15 4.77
C ASN A 181 -22.40 11.19 5.86
N PRO A 182 -21.60 11.28 6.94
CA PRO A 182 -21.79 12.32 7.94
C PRO A 182 -21.54 13.73 7.37
N PRO A 183 -22.24 14.77 7.87
CA PRO A 183 -22.00 16.17 7.49
C PRO A 183 -20.56 16.63 7.78
N LYS A 184 -20.02 17.55 6.97
CA LYS A 184 -18.62 18.04 7.03
C LYS A 184 -18.29 18.96 8.23
N ALA A 185 -19.13 19.06 9.25
CA ALA A 185 -19.11 20.21 10.17
C ALA A 185 -18.62 19.94 11.59
N HIS A 186 -18.34 18.69 11.99
CA HIS A 186 -18.11 18.37 13.40
C HIS A 186 -16.70 18.67 13.94
N CYS A 187 -15.65 18.57 13.10
CA CYS A 187 -14.27 18.64 13.58
C CYS A 187 -13.36 19.36 12.57
N ALA A 188 -13.03 20.63 12.87
CA ALA A 188 -12.17 21.46 12.00
C ALA A 188 -10.77 20.88 11.76
N PRO A 189 -10.08 20.27 12.77
CA PRO A 189 -8.81 19.59 12.54
C PRO A 189 -8.90 18.43 11.53
N LEU A 190 -9.98 17.65 11.58
CA LEU A 190 -10.18 16.52 10.66
C LEU A 190 -10.36 17.00 9.21
N GLU A 191 -11.18 18.02 8.99
CA GLU A 191 -11.37 18.56 7.64
C GLU A 191 -10.09 19.22 7.11
N SER A 192 -9.33 19.92 7.96
CA SER A 192 -8.02 20.46 7.57
C SER A 192 -7.05 19.36 7.16
N PHE A 193 -7.01 18.24 7.89
CA PHE A 193 -6.21 17.07 7.53
C PHE A 193 -6.65 16.46 6.19
N ILE A 194 -7.96 16.30 5.97
CA ILE A 194 -8.52 15.79 4.71
C ILE A 194 -8.10 16.68 3.54
N SER A 195 -8.23 18.01 3.67
CA SER A 195 -7.83 18.97 2.65
C SER A 195 -6.33 18.91 2.35
N ALA A 196 -5.50 18.80 3.39
CA ALA A 196 -4.04 18.68 3.22
C ALA A 196 -3.65 17.41 2.45
N ILE A 197 -4.27 16.26 2.77
CA ILE A 197 -4.06 15.01 2.04
C ILE A 197 -4.53 15.12 0.59
N GLU A 198 -5.67 15.75 0.35
CA GLU A 198 -6.19 15.93 -1.01
C GLU A 198 -5.23 16.75 -1.88
N GLU A 199 -4.67 17.83 -1.34
CA GLU A 199 -3.65 18.64 -2.02
C GLU A 199 -2.34 17.87 -2.22
N ASP A 200 -1.87 17.15 -1.20
CA ASP A 200 -0.65 16.35 -1.26
C ASP A 200 -0.75 15.25 -2.33
N VAL A 201 -1.88 14.55 -2.40
CA VAL A 201 -2.10 13.54 -3.45
C VAL A 201 -2.14 14.18 -4.83
N LYS A 202 -2.87 15.29 -5.01
CA LYS A 202 -2.95 15.99 -6.31
C LYS A 202 -1.56 16.41 -6.81
N THR A 203 -0.73 16.97 -5.94
CA THR A 203 0.64 17.40 -6.30
C THR A 203 1.54 16.23 -6.66
N HIS A 204 1.48 15.12 -5.93
CA HIS A 204 2.32 13.94 -6.17
C HIS A 204 1.87 13.07 -7.35
N THR A 205 0.57 13.09 -7.70
CA THR A 205 0.07 12.33 -8.87
C THR A 205 0.24 13.06 -10.19
N SER A 206 0.49 14.37 -10.17
CA SER A 206 0.63 15.20 -11.37
C SER A 206 2.06 15.23 -11.92
N ALA A 207 3.05 14.72 -11.18
CA ALA A 207 4.45 14.77 -11.58
C ALA A 207 4.83 13.64 -12.58
N PRO A 208 5.64 13.93 -13.61
CA PRO A 208 5.93 12.99 -14.71
C PRO A 208 7.08 12.01 -14.46
N ASP A 209 7.78 12.03 -13.32
CA ASP A 209 8.94 11.14 -13.08
C ASP A 209 8.52 9.69 -12.75
N PHE A 210 7.99 9.01 -13.76
CA PHE A 210 7.63 7.60 -13.71
C PHE A 210 8.70 6.77 -14.41
N ARG A 211 9.72 6.34 -13.64
CA ARG A 211 10.62 5.28 -14.12
C ARG A 211 9.85 3.96 -14.23
N ASP A 212 9.68 3.46 -15.45
CA ASP A 212 9.04 2.18 -15.72
C ASP A 212 9.87 1.02 -15.11
N ASN A 213 9.21 -0.02 -14.59
CA ASN A 213 9.85 -1.25 -14.13
C ASN A 213 9.88 -2.36 -15.20
N LEU A 214 9.42 -2.04 -16.42
CA LEU A 214 9.47 -2.86 -17.62
C LEU A 214 10.17 -2.12 -18.75
N ASN A 215 10.89 -2.86 -19.58
CA ASN A 215 11.38 -2.32 -20.85
C ASN A 215 10.24 -2.31 -21.91
N LYS A 216 10.51 -1.71 -23.09
CA LYS A 216 9.51 -1.56 -24.14
C LYS A 216 8.98 -2.92 -24.66
N THR A 217 9.86 -3.91 -24.82
CA THR A 217 9.51 -5.22 -25.37
C THR A 217 8.72 -6.06 -24.37
N GLU A 218 9.09 -6.07 -23.09
CA GLU A 218 8.34 -6.71 -22.01
C GLU A 218 6.95 -6.09 -21.84
N ARG A 219 6.85 -4.76 -21.96
CA ARG A 219 5.56 -4.08 -21.85
C ARG A 219 4.64 -4.42 -23.02
N GLN A 220 5.20 -4.49 -24.22
CA GLN A 220 4.48 -4.94 -25.40
C GLN A 220 4.04 -6.41 -25.23
N ALA A 221 4.92 -7.26 -24.68
CA ALA A 221 4.64 -8.67 -24.40
C ALA A 221 3.45 -8.86 -23.43
N ILE A 222 3.19 -7.96 -22.48
CA ILE A 222 1.96 -8.01 -21.65
C ILE A 222 0.71 -7.98 -22.53
N HIS A 223 0.69 -7.09 -23.53
CA HIS A 223 -0.46 -6.92 -24.40
C HIS A 223 -0.60 -8.08 -25.38
N GLU A 224 0.51 -8.62 -25.86
CA GLU A 224 0.55 -9.80 -26.74
C GLU A 224 0.07 -11.05 -26.02
N LEU A 225 0.65 -11.37 -24.85
CA LEU A 225 0.22 -12.50 -24.02
C LEU A 225 -1.26 -12.44 -23.64
N ARG A 226 -1.80 -11.23 -23.40
CA ARG A 226 -3.22 -11.07 -23.09
C ARG A 226 -4.14 -11.41 -24.27
N LYS A 227 -3.67 -11.22 -25.51
CA LYS A 227 -4.43 -11.52 -26.73
C LYS A 227 -4.33 -12.97 -27.14
N ARG A 228 -3.28 -13.67 -26.71
CA ARG A 228 -3.07 -15.09 -26.98
C ARG A 228 -4.12 -15.93 -26.27
N ASP A 229 -4.82 -16.75 -27.05
CA ASP A 229 -5.79 -17.72 -26.56
C ASP A 229 -5.31 -19.17 -26.75
N ASP A 230 -4.12 -19.36 -27.31
CA ASP A 230 -3.49 -20.62 -27.68
C ASP A 230 -2.63 -21.24 -26.57
N ILE A 231 -2.33 -20.48 -25.51
CA ILE A 231 -1.47 -20.91 -24.40
C ILE A 231 -2.16 -20.84 -23.03
N VAL A 232 -1.64 -21.65 -22.11
CA VAL A 232 -2.00 -21.69 -20.70
C VAL A 232 -0.75 -21.46 -19.87
N ILE A 233 -0.78 -20.45 -18.98
CA ILE A 233 0.35 -20.08 -18.11
C ILE A 233 -0.03 -20.41 -16.66
N LYS A 234 0.80 -21.21 -15.98
CA LYS A 234 0.57 -21.65 -14.59
C LYS A 234 1.87 -21.61 -13.78
N PRO A 235 1.80 -21.42 -12.45
CA PRO A 235 2.93 -21.69 -11.58
C PRO A 235 3.27 -23.19 -11.62
N ALA A 236 4.56 -23.52 -11.62
CA ALA A 236 5.01 -24.89 -11.43
C ALA A 236 4.78 -25.35 -9.99
N ASP A 237 4.47 -26.63 -9.79
CA ASP A 237 4.31 -27.24 -8.47
C ASP A 237 5.59 -27.13 -7.62
N LYS A 238 6.76 -27.28 -8.27
CA LYS A 238 8.08 -27.22 -7.64
C LYS A 238 8.96 -26.17 -8.32
N GLY A 239 9.85 -25.55 -7.53
CA GLY A 239 10.97 -24.76 -8.06
C GLY A 239 10.69 -23.31 -8.42
N SER A 240 9.57 -22.70 -7.99
CA SER A 240 9.22 -21.29 -8.29
C SER A 240 9.21 -20.93 -9.78
N ALA A 241 9.14 -21.93 -10.65
CA ALA A 241 9.12 -21.75 -12.09
C ALA A 241 7.70 -21.45 -12.59
N ILE A 242 7.63 -20.96 -13.82
CA ILE A 242 6.38 -20.76 -14.55
C ILE A 242 6.36 -21.76 -15.70
N VAL A 243 5.24 -22.43 -15.89
CA VAL A 243 5.02 -23.32 -17.02
C VAL A 243 4.07 -22.64 -17.99
N ALA A 244 4.53 -22.45 -19.23
CA ALA A 244 3.69 -22.08 -20.35
C ALA A 244 3.43 -23.34 -21.19
N MET A 245 2.17 -23.63 -21.46
CA MET A 245 1.74 -24.83 -22.18
C MET A 245 0.86 -24.46 -23.36
N GLY A 246 0.93 -25.21 -24.47
CA GLY A 246 -0.10 -25.20 -25.50
C GLY A 246 -1.46 -25.53 -24.87
N LYS A 247 -2.49 -24.75 -25.19
CA LYS A 247 -3.82 -24.92 -24.59
C LYS A 247 -4.48 -26.23 -24.99
N GLN A 248 -4.25 -26.68 -26.22
CA GLN A 248 -4.77 -27.95 -26.70
C GLN A 248 -4.08 -29.11 -25.96
N PHE A 249 -2.74 -29.13 -25.92
CA PHE A 249 -1.97 -30.08 -25.12
C PHE A 249 -2.41 -30.11 -23.66
N TYR A 250 -2.57 -28.95 -23.03
CA TYR A 250 -3.05 -28.85 -21.64
C TYR A 250 -4.41 -29.52 -21.44
N ARG A 251 -5.34 -29.33 -22.38
CA ARG A 251 -6.68 -29.95 -22.33
C ARG A 251 -6.64 -31.45 -22.51
N GLU A 252 -5.88 -31.92 -23.50
CA GLU A 252 -5.73 -33.34 -23.79
C GLU A 252 -5.09 -34.07 -22.62
N GLU A 253 -4.01 -33.51 -22.06
CA GLU A 253 -3.33 -34.10 -20.91
C GLU A 253 -4.21 -34.07 -19.66
N ALA A 254 -4.96 -32.99 -19.43
CA ALA A 254 -5.93 -32.94 -18.34
C ALA A 254 -7.02 -34.02 -18.49
N ASN A 255 -7.58 -34.18 -19.68
CA ASN A 255 -8.59 -35.21 -19.96
C ASN A 255 -8.00 -36.62 -19.84
N ARG A 256 -6.77 -36.84 -20.28
CA ARG A 256 -6.06 -38.12 -20.14
C ARG A 256 -5.86 -38.49 -18.67
N LEU A 257 -5.45 -37.53 -17.83
CA LEU A 257 -5.25 -37.74 -16.40
C LEU A 257 -6.56 -37.95 -15.64
N LEU A 258 -7.60 -37.17 -15.95
CA LEU A 258 -8.93 -37.29 -15.34
C LEU A 258 -9.69 -38.54 -15.81
N GLY A 259 -9.42 -39.01 -17.02
CA GLY A 259 -9.99 -40.23 -17.59
C GLY A 259 -9.39 -41.52 -17.03
N ASN A 260 -8.40 -41.45 -16.13
CA ASN A 260 -7.79 -42.64 -15.54
C ASN A 260 -8.72 -43.28 -14.49
N PRO A 261 -9.30 -44.47 -14.75
CA PRO A 261 -10.23 -45.12 -13.85
C PRO A 261 -9.58 -45.67 -12.57
N GLN A 262 -8.24 -45.74 -12.50
CA GLN A 262 -7.53 -46.14 -11.27
C GLN A 262 -7.58 -45.05 -10.19
N HIS A 263 -7.69 -43.78 -10.58
CA HIS A 263 -7.66 -42.65 -9.65
C HIS A 263 -9.00 -41.91 -9.56
N TYR A 264 -9.77 -41.88 -10.65
CA TYR A 264 -11.01 -41.12 -10.74
C TYR A 264 -12.17 -42.02 -11.16
N LYS A 265 -13.33 -41.84 -10.51
CA LYS A 265 -14.58 -42.51 -10.87
C LYS A 265 -15.54 -41.48 -11.45
N LEU A 266 -16.17 -41.83 -12.56
CA LEU A 266 -17.21 -40.98 -13.16
C LEU A 266 -18.37 -40.85 -12.17
N LEU A 267 -18.71 -39.61 -11.82
CA LEU A 267 -19.94 -39.31 -11.09
C LEU A 267 -21.10 -39.47 -12.06
N ILE A 268 -21.72 -40.64 -12.04
CA ILE A 268 -23.03 -40.86 -12.65
C ILE A 268 -23.99 -39.99 -11.86
N LEU A 269 -24.60 -39.03 -12.55
CA LEU A 269 -25.57 -38.09 -11.99
C LEU A 269 -26.68 -38.89 -11.29
N ILE A 270 -26.53 -39.10 -9.98
CA ILE A 270 -27.66 -39.50 -9.16
C ILE A 270 -28.61 -38.32 -9.28
N HIS A 271 -29.77 -38.56 -9.88
CA HIS A 271 -30.82 -37.56 -9.99
C HIS A 271 -31.20 -37.10 -8.60
N SER A 272 -30.55 -36.05 -8.10
CA SER A 272 -31.11 -35.23 -7.03
C SER A 272 -32.18 -34.36 -7.70
N ARG A 273 -33.30 -35.01 -8.03
CA ARG A 273 -34.60 -34.32 -7.97
C ARG A 273 -34.62 -33.69 -6.58
N ASN A 274 -34.53 -32.36 -6.49
CA ASN A 274 -34.87 -31.47 -5.36
C ASN A 274 -33.86 -30.36 -5.01
N HIS A 275 -32.99 -29.93 -5.92
CA HIS A 275 -32.41 -28.58 -5.80
C HIS A 275 -32.66 -27.74 -7.05
N THR A 276 -33.90 -27.27 -7.18
CA THR A 276 -34.23 -26.10 -7.99
C THR A 276 -33.53 -24.87 -7.39
N LYS A 277 -32.31 -24.58 -7.85
CA LYS A 277 -31.80 -23.21 -7.78
C LYS A 277 -32.73 -22.35 -8.64
N ARG A 278 -33.58 -21.56 -8.00
CA ARG A 278 -34.27 -20.44 -8.65
C ARG A 278 -33.21 -19.46 -9.14
N GLU A 279 -32.77 -19.60 -10.38
CA GLU A 279 -32.12 -18.52 -11.10
C GLU A 279 -33.17 -17.42 -11.29
N LYS A 280 -32.99 -16.30 -10.60
CA LYS A 280 -33.73 -15.06 -10.90
C LYS A 280 -33.21 -14.55 -12.24
N SER A 281 -33.85 -14.95 -13.34
CA SER A 281 -33.78 -14.25 -14.61
C SER A 281 -34.26 -12.81 -14.38
N HIS A 282 -33.35 -11.84 -14.50
CA HIS A 282 -33.75 -10.44 -14.69
C HIS A 282 -34.30 -10.30 -16.11
N PRO A 283 -35.50 -9.73 -16.32
CA PRO A 283 -35.92 -9.33 -17.65
C PRO A 283 -34.96 -8.25 -18.15
N LYS A 284 -34.44 -8.46 -19.35
CA LYS A 284 -33.88 -7.37 -20.15
C LYS A 284 -35.08 -6.60 -20.70
N ASP A 285 -35.45 -5.52 -20.03
CA ASP A 285 -36.35 -4.54 -20.63
C ASP A 285 -35.53 -3.56 -21.46
N SER A 286 -35.93 -3.49 -22.71
CA SER A 286 -35.47 -2.63 -23.78
C SER A 286 -35.90 -1.19 -23.53
N LEU A 287 -34.94 -0.26 -23.49
CA LEU A 287 -34.94 1.09 -24.10
C LEU A 287 -33.64 1.81 -23.73
#